data_AF-A0A5A7MT98-F1
#
_entry.id   AF-A0A5A7MT98-F1
#
_cell.length_a   1.000
_cell.length_b   1.000
_cell.length_c   1.000
_cell.angle_alpha   90.00
_cell.angle_beta   90.00
_cell.angle_gamma   90.00
#
_symmetry.space_group_name_H-M   'P 1'
#
loop_
_entity.id
_entity.type
_entity.pdbx_description
1 polymer ?
#
loop_
_entity_poly.entity_id
_entity_poly.type
_entity_poly.pdbx_seq_one_letter_code
_entity_poly.pdbx_strand_id
1 'polypeptide(L)'
;MRLGIFVPDRVVHVRDVVKPWVARVNERLAEYGYEIKLMAGGSLGRDGEMQLRLLTAGVSDITWFPTGYVAGRLPAVPLLEIPYLSDDPEDLTQAFWRLYTRGLLDGLSDVHPLALSVSPANFLHLAFDLDTLDGLSNRKIRVANAAQARIVGAVGGTAVGGITATQVAESLSRNMIDGTLFSWHGTRATGIERTTRTHVRQPLAFSLRLW
;
A
#
# COMPACT_ATOMS: atom_id res chain seq x y z
N MET A 1 21.69 -3.21 11.73
CA MET A 1 20.35 -3.65 11.29
C MET A 1 20.12 -3.27 9.84
N ARG A 2 19.50 -4.14 9.05
CA ARG A 2 19.16 -3.97 7.63
C ARG A 2 17.66 -3.71 7.51
N LEU A 3 17.30 -2.54 6.98
CA LEU A 3 15.92 -2.17 6.68
C LEU A 3 15.64 -2.34 5.19
N GLY A 4 14.88 -3.36 4.82
CA GLY A 4 14.51 -3.63 3.43
C GLY A 4 13.19 -2.95 3.04
N ILE A 5 13.18 -2.21 1.93
CA ILE A 5 11.96 -1.62 1.33
C ILE A 5 11.97 -1.86 -0.18
N PHE A 6 10.85 -2.37 -0.72
CA PHE A 6 10.75 -2.73 -2.14
C PHE A 6 10.51 -1.53 -3.07
N VAL A 7 9.90 -0.45 -2.58
CA VAL A 7 9.63 0.74 -3.39
C VAL A 7 10.86 1.65 -3.51
N PRO A 8 10.97 2.45 -4.59
CA PRO A 8 12.07 3.41 -4.76
C PRO A 8 12.14 4.45 -3.65
N ASP A 9 13.33 4.99 -3.43
CA ASP A 9 13.61 5.96 -2.36
C ASP A 9 12.93 7.33 -2.55
N ARG A 10 12.52 7.64 -3.78
CA ARG A 10 11.76 8.84 -4.16
C ARG A 10 10.26 8.78 -3.83
N VAL A 11 9.73 7.61 -3.44
CA VAL A 11 8.35 7.49 -2.98
C VAL A 11 8.19 8.28 -1.68
N VAL A 12 7.10 9.05 -1.55
CA VAL A 12 6.82 9.93 -0.39
C VAL A 12 7.02 9.21 0.93
N HIS A 13 6.50 7.98 1.06
CA HIS A 13 6.70 7.15 2.25
C HIS A 13 8.19 6.96 2.62
N VAL A 14 9.05 6.67 1.64
CA VAL A 14 10.47 6.45 1.91
C VAL A 14 11.20 7.77 2.16
N ARG A 15 10.93 8.77 1.32
CA ARG A 15 11.58 10.08 1.36
C ARG A 15 11.29 10.85 2.64
N ASP A 16 10.01 10.95 3.02
CA ASP A 16 9.54 11.88 4.04
C ASP A 16 9.24 11.21 5.38
N VAL A 17 9.11 9.88 5.42
CA VAL A 17 8.81 9.15 6.66
C VAL A 17 9.98 8.26 7.06
N VAL A 18 10.38 7.33 6.19
CA VAL A 18 11.39 6.34 6.56
C VAL A 18 12.78 6.96 6.72
N LYS A 19 13.25 7.76 5.76
CA LYS A 19 14.58 8.38 5.83
C LYS A 19 14.73 9.26 7.10
N PRO A 20 13.77 10.16 7.43
CA PRO A 20 13.84 10.94 8.67
C PRO A 20 13.75 10.08 9.94
N TRP A 21 12.92 9.03 9.95
CA TRP A 21 12.84 8.10 11.08
C TRP A 21 14.17 7.36 11.29
N VAL A 22 14.77 6.81 10.22
CA VAL A 22 16.08 6.14 10.28
C VAL A 22 17.15 7.09 10.82
N ALA A 23 17.20 8.33 10.33
CA ALA A 23 18.17 9.32 10.80
C ALA A 23 18.03 9.56 12.31
N ARG A 24 16.82 9.86 12.79
CA ARG A 24 16.54 10.08 14.22
C ARG A 24 16.84 8.86 15.09
N VAL A 25 16.57 7.66 14.59
CA VAL A 25 16.86 6.43 15.34
C VAL A 25 18.36 6.16 15.37
N ASN A 26 19.08 6.37 14.26
CA ASN A 26 20.53 6.19 14.22
C ASN A 26 21.27 7.16 15.14
N GLU A 27 20.79 8.40 15.32
CA GLU A 27 21.33 9.33 16.33
C GLU A 27 21.29 8.74 17.75
N ARG A 28 20.21 8.01 18.08
CA ARG A 28 20.04 7.34 19.38
C ARG A 28 20.82 6.03 19.47
N LEU A 29 20.92 5.29 18.36
CA LEU A 29 21.63 4.01 18.33
C LEU A 29 23.16 4.16 18.35
N ALA A 30 23.68 5.35 18.03
CA ALA A 30 25.11 5.63 18.00
C ALA A 30 25.80 5.33 19.34
N GLU A 31 25.16 5.64 20.48
CA GLU A 31 25.71 5.36 21.82
C GLU A 31 25.86 3.85 22.10
N TYR A 32 25.10 3.02 21.39
CA TYR A 32 25.08 1.57 21.53
C TYR A 32 25.89 0.85 20.43
N GLY A 33 26.52 1.58 19.51
CA GLY A 33 27.27 1.01 18.40
C GLY A 33 26.40 0.33 17.33
N TYR A 34 25.11 0.65 17.26
CA TYR A 34 24.19 0.12 16.27
C TYR A 34 23.83 1.15 15.19
N GLU A 35 23.48 0.66 14.01
CA GLU A 35 23.03 1.47 12.88
C GLU A 35 21.95 0.71 12.10
N ILE A 36 20.91 1.43 11.64
CA ILE A 36 19.98 0.99 10.62
C ILE A 36 20.49 1.42 9.25
N LYS A 37 20.72 0.45 8.37
CA LYS A 37 21.06 0.65 6.95
C LYS A 37 19.81 0.47 6.10
N LEU A 38 19.32 1.56 5.50
CA LEU A 38 18.16 1.55 4.60
C LEU A 38 18.55 1.01 3.21
N MET A 39 17.87 -0.04 2.78
CA MET A 39 18.01 -0.68 1.47
C MET A 39 16.67 -0.56 0.71
N ALA A 40 16.46 0.62 0.11
CA ALA A 40 15.27 0.92 -0.69
C ALA A 40 15.40 0.40 -2.14
N GLY A 41 14.28 0.32 -2.86
CA GLY A 41 14.25 -0.08 -4.27
C GLY A 41 14.31 -1.60 -4.50
N GLY A 42 14.09 -2.41 -3.47
CA GLY A 42 13.91 -3.86 -3.62
C GLY A 42 15.18 -4.68 -3.82
N SER A 43 16.34 -4.12 -3.50
CA SER A 43 17.63 -4.83 -3.55
C SER A 43 17.72 -6.05 -2.63
N LEU A 44 17.04 -6.00 -1.47
CA LEU A 44 16.90 -7.17 -0.60
C LEU A 44 15.74 -8.08 -1.02
N GLY A 45 14.57 -7.49 -1.30
CA GLY A 45 13.35 -8.20 -1.69
C GLY A 45 12.52 -7.38 -2.66
N ARG A 46 12.14 -7.99 -3.79
CA ARG A 46 11.53 -7.31 -4.94
C ARG A 46 10.09 -6.83 -4.72
N ASP A 47 9.41 -7.39 -3.72
CA ASP A 47 8.01 -7.11 -3.39
C ASP A 47 7.76 -7.28 -1.88
N GLY A 48 6.58 -6.86 -1.41
CA GLY A 48 6.25 -6.89 0.02
C GLY A 48 6.20 -8.29 0.63
N GLU A 49 5.83 -9.31 -0.14
CA GLU A 49 5.76 -10.70 0.35
C GLU A 49 7.17 -11.26 0.55
N MET A 50 8.06 -11.06 -0.43
CA MET A 50 9.47 -11.43 -0.32
C MET A 50 10.16 -10.67 0.82
N GLN A 51 9.83 -9.40 1.01
CA GLN A 51 10.34 -8.60 2.13
C GLN A 51 9.95 -9.18 3.50
N LEU A 52 8.69 -9.59 3.69
CA LEU A 52 8.27 -10.29 4.91
C LEU A 52 8.99 -11.63 5.08
N ARG A 53 9.13 -12.42 4.00
CA ARG A 53 9.85 -13.70 4.03
C ARG A 53 11.30 -13.53 4.51
N LEU A 54 11.98 -12.51 4.00
CA LEU A 54 13.36 -12.19 4.39
C LEU A 54 13.45 -11.74 5.85
N LEU A 55 12.46 -11.02 6.36
CA LEU A 55 12.37 -10.67 7.78
C LEU A 55 12.26 -11.94 8.64
N THR A 56 11.29 -12.82 8.33
CA THR A 56 11.08 -14.06 9.09
C THR A 56 12.24 -15.05 8.99
N ALA A 57 13.06 -14.95 7.94
CA ALA A 57 14.26 -15.76 7.75
C ALA A 57 15.54 -15.13 8.37
N GLY A 58 15.45 -13.95 8.99
CA GLY A 58 16.60 -13.24 9.58
C GLY A 58 17.56 -12.63 8.56
N VAL A 59 17.14 -12.48 7.30
CA VAL A 59 17.93 -11.85 6.22
C VAL A 59 17.72 -10.33 6.18
N SER A 60 16.57 -9.83 6.62
CA SER A 60 16.39 -8.41 6.97
C SER A 60 16.00 -8.32 8.44
N ASP A 61 16.38 -7.22 9.09
CA ASP A 61 16.07 -6.99 10.51
C ASP A 61 14.78 -6.16 10.66
N ILE A 62 14.51 -5.31 9.68
CA ILE A 62 13.32 -4.46 9.62
C ILE A 62 12.81 -4.45 8.17
N THR A 63 11.51 -4.36 7.99
CA THR A 63 10.92 -4.16 6.67
C THR A 63 9.62 -3.36 6.71
N TRP A 64 9.17 -2.92 5.54
CA TRP A 64 7.86 -2.34 5.32
C TRP A 64 7.19 -3.01 4.12
N PHE A 65 5.92 -3.39 4.28
CA PHE A 65 5.09 -3.93 3.21
C PHE A 65 3.61 -3.54 3.42
N PRO A 66 2.84 -3.34 2.34
CA PRO A 66 1.38 -3.23 2.42
C PRO A 66 0.76 -4.54 2.90
N THR A 67 -0.14 -4.46 3.87
CA THR A 67 -0.86 -5.61 4.43
C THR A 67 -1.64 -6.40 3.37
N GLY A 68 -2.16 -5.72 2.34
CA GLY A 68 -2.83 -6.36 1.20
C GLY A 68 -1.96 -7.32 0.38
N TYR A 69 -0.63 -7.22 0.47
CA TYR A 69 0.29 -8.11 -0.26
C TYR A 69 0.50 -9.45 0.45
N VAL A 70 0.08 -9.55 1.71
CA VAL A 70 0.12 -10.77 2.52
C VAL A 70 -1.29 -11.16 2.92
N ALA A 71 -2.17 -11.27 1.91
CA ALA A 71 -3.59 -11.55 2.10
C ALA A 71 -3.81 -12.81 2.95
N GLY A 72 -4.80 -12.76 3.85
CA GLY A 72 -5.12 -13.85 4.78
C GLY A 72 -4.28 -13.85 6.05
N ARG A 73 -3.11 -13.19 6.09
CA ARG A 73 -2.29 -13.12 7.29
C ARG A 73 -2.91 -12.26 8.40
N LEU A 74 -3.48 -11.11 8.04
CA LEU A 74 -4.08 -10.15 8.96
C LEU A 74 -5.61 -10.11 8.76
N PRO A 75 -6.38 -11.05 9.32
CA PRO A 75 -7.80 -11.24 9.00
C PRO A 75 -8.68 -10.05 9.40
N ALA A 76 -8.29 -9.28 10.42
CA ALA A 76 -9.03 -8.11 10.89
C ALA A 76 -8.76 -6.84 10.06
N VAL A 77 -7.66 -6.77 9.31
CA VAL A 77 -7.27 -5.56 8.56
C VAL A 77 -8.30 -5.13 7.51
N PRO A 78 -8.96 -6.03 6.75
CA PRO A 78 -10.02 -5.64 5.82
C PRO A 78 -11.16 -4.82 6.44
N LEU A 79 -11.37 -4.86 7.76
CA LEU A 79 -12.35 -4.00 8.44
C LEU A 79 -11.97 -2.52 8.34
N LEU A 80 -10.67 -2.20 8.39
CA LEU A 80 -10.17 -0.83 8.24
C LEU A 80 -10.27 -0.32 6.79
N GLU A 81 -10.54 -1.21 5.84
CA GLU A 81 -10.61 -0.94 4.40
C GLU A 81 -12.04 -0.85 3.87
N ILE A 82 -13.05 -0.89 4.77
CA ILE A 82 -14.44 -0.76 4.39
C ILE A 82 -14.67 0.63 3.78
N PRO A 83 -15.28 0.72 2.57
CA PRO A 83 -15.66 1.99 1.99
C PRO A 83 -16.51 2.80 2.97
N TYR A 84 -16.19 4.10 3.10
CA TYR A 84 -16.92 5.04 3.96
C TYR A 84 -16.81 4.82 5.47
N LEU A 85 -15.84 4.03 5.95
CA LEU A 85 -15.63 3.83 7.38
C LEU A 85 -15.16 5.11 8.11
N SER A 86 -14.21 5.82 7.52
CA SER A 86 -13.69 7.11 7.98
C SER A 86 -13.12 7.82 6.75
N ASP A 87 -13.04 9.14 6.77
CA ASP A 87 -12.33 9.94 5.76
C ASP A 87 -10.95 10.45 6.23
N ASP A 88 -10.61 10.21 7.49
CA ASP A 88 -9.32 10.56 8.08
C ASP A 88 -8.41 9.32 8.22
N PRO A 89 -7.30 9.25 7.43
CA PRO A 89 -6.33 8.16 7.56
C PRO A 89 -5.59 8.18 8.90
N GLU A 90 -5.54 9.30 9.62
CA GLU A 90 -4.96 9.39 10.96
C GLU A 90 -5.85 8.65 11.97
N ASP A 91 -7.16 8.90 11.96
CA ASP A 91 -8.11 8.21 12.83
C ASP A 91 -8.06 6.69 12.64
N LEU A 92 -8.01 6.23 11.38
CA LEU A 92 -7.89 4.82 11.05
C LEU A 92 -6.53 4.24 11.47
N THR A 93 -5.46 5.03 11.36
CA THR A 93 -4.12 4.64 11.83
C THR A 93 -4.10 4.47 13.35
N GLN A 94 -4.69 5.40 14.10
CA GLN A 94 -4.81 5.29 15.55
C GLN A 94 -5.70 4.11 15.95
N ALA A 95 -6.81 3.87 15.24
CA ALA A 95 -7.67 2.71 15.45
C ALA A 95 -6.91 1.41 15.21
N PHE A 96 -6.11 1.34 14.13
CA PHE A 96 -5.29 0.18 13.82
C PHE A 96 -4.27 -0.12 14.94
N TRP A 97 -3.61 0.91 15.44
CA TRP A 97 -2.68 0.78 16.58
C TRP A 97 -3.39 0.34 17.87
N ARG A 98 -4.61 0.86 18.14
CA ARG A 98 -5.42 0.42 19.29
C ARG A 98 -5.84 -1.04 19.19
N LEU A 99 -6.18 -1.53 17.99
CA LEU A 99 -6.49 -2.94 17.77
C LEU A 99 -5.27 -3.83 18.09
N TYR A 100 -4.08 -3.43 17.61
CA TYR A 100 -2.84 -4.14 17.91
C TYR A 100 -2.54 -4.21 19.42
N THR A 101 -2.51 -3.04 20.07
CA THR A 101 -2.16 -2.92 21.49
C THR A 101 -3.16 -3.56 22.45
N ARG A 102 -4.41 -3.77 22.01
CA ARG A 102 -5.43 -4.53 22.76
C ARG A 102 -5.39 -6.04 22.48
N GLY A 103 -4.45 -6.52 21.65
CA GLY A 103 -4.36 -7.93 21.28
C GLY A 103 -5.50 -8.41 20.37
N LEU A 104 -6.12 -7.49 19.61
CA LEU A 104 -7.23 -7.79 18.71
C LEU A 104 -6.78 -8.02 17.26
N LEU A 105 -5.47 -8.17 17.02
CA LEU A 105 -4.90 -8.49 15.72
C LEU A 105 -4.16 -9.83 15.77
N ASP A 106 -4.59 -10.76 14.94
CA ASP A 106 -3.88 -12.00 14.68
C ASP A 106 -2.84 -11.84 13.55
N GLY A 107 -1.91 -12.80 13.43
CA GLY A 107 -0.97 -12.88 12.31
C GLY A 107 0.30 -12.03 12.43
N LEU A 108 0.59 -11.55 13.65
CA LEU A 108 1.78 -10.76 13.97
C LEU A 108 2.69 -11.42 15.01
N SER A 109 2.45 -12.67 15.41
CA SER A 109 3.17 -13.34 16.52
C SER A 109 4.65 -13.64 16.23
N ASP A 110 5.03 -13.75 14.96
CA ASP A 110 6.37 -14.02 14.43
C ASP A 110 7.11 -12.74 14.00
N VAL A 111 6.53 -11.56 14.24
CA VAL A 111 7.13 -10.26 13.93
C VAL A 111 6.90 -9.26 15.07
N HIS A 112 7.67 -8.18 15.10
CA HIS A 112 7.45 -7.08 16.05
C HIS A 112 7.03 -5.80 15.29
N PRO A 113 5.74 -5.43 15.30
CA PRO A 113 5.27 -4.20 14.69
C PRO A 113 5.90 -2.95 15.31
N LEU A 114 6.72 -2.24 14.54
CA LEU A 114 7.26 -0.93 14.92
C LEU A 114 6.26 0.21 14.64
N ALA A 115 5.43 0.03 13.61
CA ALA A 115 4.38 0.96 13.22
C ALA A 115 3.30 0.21 12.43
N LEU A 116 2.06 0.68 12.56
CA LEU A 116 0.93 0.29 11.74
C LEU A 116 0.26 1.56 11.24
N SER A 117 -0.08 1.63 9.96
CA SER A 117 -0.70 2.82 9.38
C SER A 117 -1.65 2.46 8.25
N VAL A 118 -2.61 3.36 8.02
CA VAL A 118 -3.56 3.29 6.91
C VAL A 118 -3.17 4.32 5.88
N SER A 119 -3.11 3.90 4.61
CA SER A 119 -2.83 4.82 3.51
C SER A 119 -4.02 5.74 3.24
N PRO A 120 -3.82 6.94 2.67
CA PRO A 120 -4.91 7.77 2.21
C PRO A 120 -5.83 7.04 1.23
N ALA A 121 -7.05 7.54 1.07
CA ALA A 121 -8.05 7.04 0.14
C ALA A 121 -7.47 6.68 -1.24
N ASN A 122 -7.99 5.60 -1.83
CA ASN A 122 -7.64 5.19 -3.18
C ASN A 122 -8.63 5.78 -4.17
N PHE A 123 -8.09 6.15 -5.32
CA PHE A 123 -8.83 6.74 -6.44
C PHE A 123 -8.66 5.84 -7.66
N LEU A 124 -9.63 5.90 -8.56
CA LEU A 124 -9.58 5.14 -9.80
C LEU A 124 -8.83 5.94 -10.86
N HIS A 125 -7.74 5.36 -11.35
CA HIS A 125 -6.93 5.90 -12.44
C HIS A 125 -7.05 4.97 -13.65
N LEU A 126 -7.46 5.51 -14.81
CA LEU A 126 -7.83 4.73 -15.99
C LEU A 126 -6.97 5.11 -17.20
N ALA A 127 -6.61 4.12 -18.01
CA ALA A 127 -5.88 4.31 -19.27
C ALA A 127 -6.78 4.78 -20.44
N PHE A 128 -8.09 4.90 -20.19
CA PHE A 128 -9.12 5.27 -21.15
C PHE A 128 -10.01 6.38 -20.57
N ASP A 129 -10.83 6.97 -21.43
CA ASP A 129 -11.80 8.01 -21.06
C ASP A 129 -13.08 7.37 -20.54
N LEU A 130 -13.59 7.86 -19.40
CA LEU A 130 -14.77 7.31 -18.75
C LEU A 130 -15.88 8.35 -18.72
N ASP A 131 -16.97 8.08 -19.43
CA ASP A 131 -18.16 8.95 -19.46
C ASP A 131 -19.16 8.57 -18.36
N THR A 132 -19.45 7.28 -18.22
CA THR A 132 -20.39 6.73 -17.23
C THR A 132 -19.79 5.52 -16.52
N LEU A 133 -20.33 5.16 -15.34
CA LEU A 133 -19.88 4.00 -14.57
C LEU A 133 -20.03 2.67 -15.35
N ASP A 134 -20.99 2.57 -16.26
CA ASP A 134 -21.17 1.39 -17.12
C ASP A 134 -19.93 1.10 -17.98
N GLY A 135 -19.13 2.12 -18.29
CA GLY A 135 -17.85 1.98 -19.00
C GLY A 135 -16.79 1.18 -18.24
N LEU A 136 -17.00 0.89 -16.94
CA LEU A 136 -16.16 0.01 -16.12
C LEU A 136 -16.49 -1.47 -16.31
N SER A 137 -17.64 -1.80 -16.91
CA SER A 137 -18.04 -3.19 -17.13
C SER A 137 -16.98 -3.95 -17.92
N ASN A 138 -16.60 -5.12 -17.42
CA ASN A 138 -15.55 -6.01 -17.96
C ASN A 138 -14.13 -5.41 -18.03
N ARG A 139 -13.90 -4.18 -17.56
CA ARG A 139 -12.56 -3.56 -17.51
C ARG A 139 -11.69 -4.24 -16.46
N LYS A 140 -10.44 -4.51 -16.80
CA LYS A 140 -9.45 -5.12 -15.91
C LYS A 140 -8.85 -4.04 -15.01
N ILE A 141 -9.33 -3.93 -13.78
CA ILE A 141 -8.86 -2.92 -12.83
C ILE A 141 -7.95 -3.56 -11.79
N ARG A 142 -6.72 -3.07 -11.70
CA ARG A 142 -5.75 -3.53 -10.69
C ARG A 142 -6.20 -3.14 -9.29
N VAL A 143 -6.10 -4.10 -8.38
CA VAL A 143 -6.44 -3.96 -6.95
C VAL A 143 -5.29 -4.40 -6.06
N ALA A 144 -5.17 -3.79 -4.88
CA ALA A 144 -4.16 -4.09 -3.88
C ALA A 144 -4.64 -5.02 -2.75
N ASN A 145 -5.95 -5.13 -2.55
CA ASN A 145 -6.57 -5.88 -1.46
C ASN A 145 -7.99 -6.34 -1.82
N ALA A 146 -8.57 -7.17 -0.94
CA ALA A 146 -9.91 -7.74 -1.13
C ALA A 146 -11.03 -6.70 -1.09
N ALA A 147 -10.87 -5.61 -0.32
CA ALA A 147 -11.85 -4.52 -0.29
C ALA A 147 -11.98 -3.86 -1.66
N GLN A 148 -10.85 -3.52 -2.30
CA GLN A 148 -10.80 -2.99 -3.66
C GLN A 148 -11.37 -3.97 -4.69
N ALA A 149 -11.10 -5.28 -4.54
CA ALA A 149 -11.67 -6.29 -5.43
C ALA A 149 -13.21 -6.29 -5.39
N ARG A 150 -13.81 -6.14 -4.20
CA ARG A 150 -15.27 -6.03 -4.04
C ARG A 150 -15.83 -4.75 -4.68
N ILE A 151 -15.14 -3.62 -4.52
CA ILE A 151 -15.53 -2.35 -5.17
C ILE A 151 -15.55 -2.51 -6.70
N VAL A 152 -14.49 -3.06 -7.28
CA VAL A 152 -14.38 -3.27 -8.73
C VAL A 152 -15.48 -4.22 -9.23
N GLY A 153 -15.73 -5.33 -8.51
CA GLY A 153 -16.80 -6.27 -8.86
C GLY A 153 -18.20 -5.64 -8.78
N ALA A 154 -18.45 -4.79 -7.78
CA ALA A 154 -19.73 -4.11 -7.59
C ALA A 154 -20.08 -3.15 -8.75
N VAL A 155 -19.07 -2.61 -9.45
CA VAL A 155 -19.26 -1.77 -10.65
C VAL A 155 -19.12 -2.55 -11.96
N GLY A 156 -19.16 -3.88 -11.90
CA GLY A 156 -19.11 -4.76 -13.08
C GLY A 156 -17.71 -4.94 -13.71
N GLY A 157 -16.66 -4.45 -13.06
CA GLY A 157 -15.28 -4.62 -13.52
C GLY A 157 -14.67 -5.96 -13.11
N THR A 158 -13.55 -6.29 -13.75
CA THR A 158 -12.72 -7.46 -13.44
C THR A 158 -11.56 -7.04 -12.54
N ALA A 159 -11.57 -7.46 -11.28
CA ALA A 159 -10.49 -7.16 -10.34
C ALA A 159 -9.23 -7.98 -10.66
N VAL A 160 -8.08 -7.32 -10.83
CA VAL A 160 -6.78 -7.95 -11.09
C VAL A 160 -5.86 -7.75 -9.89
N GLY A 161 -5.65 -8.82 -9.12
CA GLY A 161 -4.68 -8.86 -8.01
C GLY A 161 -3.27 -9.23 -8.47
N GLY A 162 -2.33 -9.35 -7.52
CA GLY A 162 -0.96 -9.85 -7.78
C GLY A 162 -0.01 -8.88 -8.48
N ILE A 163 -0.50 -7.72 -8.93
CA ILE A 163 0.31 -6.65 -9.51
C ILE A 163 0.74 -5.67 -8.41
N THR A 164 2.05 -5.60 -8.16
CA THR A 164 2.62 -4.70 -7.16
C THR A 164 2.62 -3.24 -7.65
N ALA A 165 2.77 -2.29 -6.72
CA ALA A 165 2.76 -0.85 -7.02
C ALA A 165 3.79 -0.45 -8.09
N THR A 166 4.95 -1.12 -8.12
CA THR A 166 6.03 -0.85 -9.08
C THR A 166 5.75 -1.42 -10.47
N GLN A 167 4.84 -2.40 -10.59
CA GLN A 167 4.47 -3.06 -11.86
C GLN A 167 3.27 -2.40 -12.56
N VAL A 168 2.57 -1.47 -11.91
CA VAL A 168 1.32 -0.90 -12.44
C VAL A 168 1.53 -0.18 -13.77
N ALA A 169 2.53 0.70 -13.88
CA ALA A 169 2.78 1.46 -15.10
C ALA A 169 3.14 0.56 -16.30
N GLU A 170 3.93 -0.48 -16.06
CA GLU A 170 4.24 -1.47 -17.10
C GLU A 170 3.00 -2.26 -17.50
N SER A 171 2.18 -2.67 -16.53
CA SER A 171 0.95 -3.44 -16.77
C SER A 171 -0.09 -2.63 -17.56
N LEU A 172 -0.20 -1.32 -17.30
CA LEU A 172 -1.02 -0.40 -18.09
C LEU A 172 -0.46 -0.25 -19.51
N SER A 173 0.85 -0.04 -19.65
CA SER A 173 1.49 0.15 -20.96
C SER A 173 1.40 -1.09 -21.86
N ARG A 174 1.35 -2.29 -21.26
CA ARG A 174 1.19 -3.58 -21.95
C ARG A 174 -0.28 -3.99 -22.12
N ASN A 175 -1.25 -3.13 -21.77
CA ASN A 175 -2.69 -3.42 -21.81
C ASN A 175 -3.11 -4.68 -21.01
N MET A 176 -2.32 -5.06 -19.99
CA MET A 176 -2.66 -6.15 -19.08
C MET A 176 -3.81 -5.74 -18.16
N ILE A 177 -3.89 -4.46 -17.81
CA ILE A 177 -4.94 -3.81 -17.02
C ILE A 177 -5.37 -2.52 -17.72
N ASP A 178 -6.64 -2.13 -17.53
CA ASP A 178 -7.24 -0.90 -18.07
C ASP A 178 -7.21 0.26 -17.07
N GLY A 179 -6.92 -0.02 -15.80
CA GLY A 179 -6.86 0.96 -14.73
C GLY A 179 -6.39 0.36 -13.41
N THR A 180 -6.34 1.20 -12.37
CA THR A 180 -5.92 0.82 -11.02
C THR A 180 -6.66 1.63 -9.97
N LEU A 181 -6.91 1.02 -8.81
CA LEU A 181 -7.16 1.75 -7.57
C LEU A 181 -5.81 2.06 -6.90
N PHE A 182 -5.53 3.34 -6.65
CA PHE A 182 -4.26 3.79 -6.08
C PHE A 182 -4.42 5.15 -5.35
N SER A 183 -3.61 5.42 -4.33
CA SER A 183 -3.62 6.73 -3.64
C SER A 183 -2.70 7.73 -4.34
N TRP A 184 -3.09 9.02 -4.39
CA TRP A 184 -2.32 10.07 -5.08
C TRP A 184 -0.85 10.20 -4.67
N HIS A 185 -0.50 9.91 -3.42
CA HIS A 185 0.87 10.10 -2.90
C HIS A 185 1.95 9.29 -3.66
N GLY A 186 1.57 8.19 -4.32
CA GLY A 186 2.53 7.32 -5.01
C GLY A 186 2.44 7.37 -6.54
N THR A 187 1.44 8.03 -7.13
CA THR A 187 1.15 7.94 -8.57
C THR A 187 2.30 8.45 -9.46
N ARG A 188 2.97 9.55 -9.07
CA ARG A 188 4.15 10.07 -9.79
C ARG A 188 5.34 9.12 -9.71
N ALA A 189 5.59 8.60 -8.52
CA ALA A 189 6.74 7.77 -8.27
C ALA A 189 6.61 6.41 -9.00
N THR A 190 5.40 5.86 -9.08
CA THR A 190 5.12 4.59 -9.78
C THR A 190 4.84 4.76 -11.27
N GLY A 191 4.79 6.00 -11.78
CA GLY A 191 4.56 6.29 -13.20
C GLY A 191 3.09 6.21 -13.63
N ILE A 192 2.16 5.98 -12.69
CA ILE A 192 0.71 5.89 -12.95
C ILE A 192 0.19 7.17 -13.60
N GLU A 193 0.58 8.34 -13.09
CA GLU A 193 0.15 9.65 -13.64
C GLU A 193 0.50 9.80 -15.14
N ARG A 194 1.56 9.14 -15.62
CA ARG A 194 1.97 9.17 -17.04
C ARG A 194 1.26 8.11 -17.90
N THR A 195 0.78 7.03 -17.30
CA THR A 195 0.20 5.87 -18.01
C THR A 195 -1.34 5.83 -17.94
N THR A 196 -1.96 6.83 -17.33
CA THR A 196 -3.43 6.97 -17.22
C THR A 196 -3.87 8.32 -17.75
N ARG A 197 -5.10 8.40 -18.26
CA ARG A 197 -5.71 9.61 -18.83
C ARG A 197 -6.81 10.17 -17.93
N THR A 198 -7.64 9.29 -17.36
CA THR A 198 -8.77 9.67 -16.52
C THR A 198 -8.52 9.36 -15.06
N HIS A 199 -8.93 10.28 -14.20
CA HIS A 199 -8.79 10.18 -12.75
C HIS A 199 -10.12 10.50 -12.08
N VAL A 200 -10.78 9.48 -11.55
CA VAL A 200 -12.04 9.65 -10.83
C VAL A 200 -11.73 10.22 -9.45
N ARG A 201 -12.16 11.46 -9.20
CA ARG A 201 -11.89 12.19 -7.96
C ARG A 201 -12.78 11.78 -6.79
N GLN A 202 -13.81 10.99 -7.05
CA GLN A 202 -14.60 10.42 -5.98
C GLN A 202 -13.78 9.31 -5.31
N PRO A 203 -13.55 9.39 -3.99
CA PRO A 203 -12.89 8.31 -3.27
C PRO A 203 -13.75 7.05 -3.38
N LEU A 204 -13.17 5.99 -3.95
CA LEU A 204 -13.84 4.70 -4.05
C LEU A 204 -13.40 3.75 -2.92
N ALA A 205 -12.53 4.22 -2.01
CA ALA A 205 -12.15 3.56 -0.76
C ALA A 205 -11.72 4.59 0.30
N PHE A 206 -11.97 4.30 1.58
CA PHE A 206 -11.55 5.07 2.77
C PHE A 206 -11.98 6.55 2.88
N SER A 207 -13.04 7.04 2.22
CA SER A 207 -13.67 8.32 2.60
C SER A 207 -14.99 8.56 1.87
N LEU A 208 -15.91 9.26 2.53
CA LEU A 208 -16.97 10.06 1.90
C LEU A 208 -16.81 11.47 2.46
N ARG A 209 -16.70 12.48 1.60
CA ARG A 209 -16.98 13.86 2.02
C ARG A 209 -18.41 14.14 1.61
N LEU A 210 -19.33 14.13 2.55
CA LEU A 210 -20.60 14.84 2.38
C LEU A 210 -20.41 16.18 3.08
N TRP A 211 -20.57 17.24 2.27
CA TRP A 211 -20.49 18.67 2.59
C TRP A 211 -19.11 19.20 3.01
#